data_AF-A0A838FD62-F1
#
_entry.id   AF-A0A838FD62-F1
#
_cell.length_a   1.000
_cell.length_b   1.000
_cell.length_c   1.000
_cell.angle_alpha   90.00
_cell.angle_beta   90.00
_cell.angle_gamma   90.00
#
_symmetry.space_group_name_H-M   'P 1'
#
loop_
_entity.id
_entity.type
_entity.pdbx_description
1 polymer ?
#
loop_
_entity_poly.entity_id
_entity_poly.type
_entity_poly.pdbx_seq_one_letter_code
_entity_poly.pdbx_strand_id
1 'polypeptide(L)'
;MNLRFTKYIPPPEGGDPFRQLLNLFLQLLQHTKGDANEALQWMNQLDKEYKITDNEYGMGDFIDELKEKGYLEENPVSGDLSVTEKAGQVIRK
;
A
#
# COMPACT_ATOMS: atom_id res chain seq x y z
N MET A 1 13.53 1.83 22.32
CA MET A 1 12.76 1.50 21.10
C MET A 1 13.59 1.97 19.91
N ASN A 2 14.28 1.07 19.18
CA ASN A 2 15.07 1.44 18.01
C ASN A 2 14.18 1.36 16.76
N LEU A 3 13.76 2.50 16.22
CA LEU A 3 13.17 2.57 14.89
C LEU A 3 14.28 2.37 13.87
N ARG A 4 14.45 1.13 13.41
CA ARG A 4 15.28 0.83 12.23
C ARG A 4 14.45 1.19 11.01
N PHE A 5 14.59 2.42 10.52
CA PHE A 5 14.24 2.75 9.15
C PHE A 5 15.14 1.89 8.25
N THR A 6 14.64 0.76 7.77
CA THR A 6 15.34 -0.03 6.77
C THR A 6 15.42 0.80 5.50
N LYS A 7 16.65 1.19 5.16
CA LYS A 7 17.01 1.82 3.89
C LYS A 7 16.26 1.08 2.77
N TYR A 8 15.48 1.80 1.98
CA TYR A 8 14.82 1.25 0.81
C TYR A 8 15.87 0.60 -0.10
N ILE A 9 15.80 -0.72 -0.23
CA ILE A 9 16.59 -1.49 -1.20
C ILE A 9 15.67 -1.65 -2.41
N PRO A 10 15.92 -0.98 -3.54
CA PRO A 10 15.17 -1.25 -4.76
C PRO A 10 15.32 -2.74 -5.04
N PRO A 11 14.22 -3.49 -5.23
CA PRO A 11 14.35 -4.90 -5.54
C PRO A 11 15.12 -5.06 -6.85
N PRO A 12 15.81 -6.20 -7.02
CA PRO A 12 16.43 -6.53 -8.28
C PRO A 12 15.37 -6.45 -9.39
N GLU A 13 15.78 -5.99 -10.58
CA GLU A 13 14.94 -5.99 -11.78
C GLU A 13 14.20 -7.33 -11.89
N GLY A 14 12.87 -7.31 -11.72
CA GLY A 14 12.01 -8.52 -11.63
C GLY A 14 11.32 -8.79 -10.28
N GLY A 15 11.37 -7.88 -9.31
CA GLY A 15 10.58 -7.98 -8.07
C GLY A 15 9.08 -7.75 -8.29
N ASP A 16 8.23 -8.53 -7.62
CA ASP A 16 6.77 -8.40 -7.65
C ASP A 16 6.31 -6.95 -7.31
N PRO A 17 5.75 -6.19 -8.28
CA PRO A 17 5.45 -4.77 -8.11
C PRO A 17 4.40 -4.53 -7.01
N PHE A 18 3.43 -5.44 -6.91
CA PHE A 18 2.46 -5.45 -5.84
C PHE A 18 3.12 -5.50 -4.46
N ARG A 19 4.07 -6.41 -4.24
CA ARG A 19 4.72 -6.56 -2.93
C ARG A 19 5.52 -5.33 -2.52
N GLN A 20 6.11 -4.61 -3.48
CA GLN A 20 6.81 -3.35 -3.21
C GLN A 20 5.85 -2.28 -2.71
N LEU A 21 4.75 -2.09 -3.45
CA LEU A 21 3.72 -1.12 -3.14
C LEU A 21 2.97 -1.50 -1.86
N LEU A 22 2.73 -2.79 -1.61
CA LEU A 22 2.13 -3.29 -0.38
C LEU A 22 3.01 -2.95 0.83
N ASN A 23 4.31 -3.12 0.73
CA ASN A 23 5.21 -2.80 1.83
C ASN A 23 5.22 -1.30 2.14
N LEU A 24 5.14 -0.45 1.11
CA LEU A 24 4.99 1.00 1.28
C LEU A 24 3.62 1.35 1.89
N PHE A 25 2.54 0.76 1.37
CA PHE A 25 1.18 0.94 1.86
C PHE A 25 1.07 0.62 3.35
N LEU A 26 1.58 -0.52 3.80
CA LEU A 26 1.52 -0.94 5.22
C LEU A 26 2.33 -0.01 6.14
N GLN A 27 3.41 0.59 5.65
CA GLN A 27 4.15 1.62 6.40
C GLN A 27 3.30 2.89 6.53
N LEU A 28 2.74 3.39 5.44
CA LEU A 28 1.86 4.56 5.44
C LEU A 28 0.63 4.33 6.31
N LEU A 29 0.05 3.14 6.26
CA LEU A 29 -1.10 2.74 7.05
C LEU A 29 -0.82 2.80 8.56
N GLN A 30 0.41 2.51 9.00
CA GLN A 30 0.80 2.71 10.40
C GLN A 30 0.87 4.20 10.76
N HIS A 31 1.34 5.05 9.84
CA HIS A 31 1.41 6.49 10.04
C HIS A 31 0.03 7.16 10.02
N THR A 32 -0.91 6.64 9.23
CA THR A 32 -2.30 7.10 9.16
C THR A 32 -3.21 6.39 10.16
N LYS A 33 -2.64 5.62 11.11
CA LYS A 33 -3.39 4.90 12.16
C LYS A 33 -4.47 3.95 11.63
N GLY A 34 -4.26 3.36 10.46
CA GLY A 34 -5.19 2.44 9.82
C GLY A 34 -6.13 3.08 8.80
N ASP A 35 -6.01 4.38 8.52
CA ASP A 35 -6.82 5.03 7.49
C ASP A 35 -6.28 4.69 6.08
N ALA A 36 -7.07 3.87 5.35
CA ALA A 36 -6.72 3.40 4.02
C ALA A 36 -6.74 4.53 2.99
N ASN A 37 -7.74 5.41 3.07
CA ASN A 37 -7.91 6.52 2.14
C ASN A 37 -6.70 7.46 2.23
N GLU A 38 -6.31 7.87 3.43
CA GLU A 38 -5.12 8.69 3.66
C GLU A 38 -3.85 7.99 3.17
N ALA A 39 -3.67 6.70 3.46
CA ALA A 39 -2.50 5.95 3.03
C ALA A 39 -2.39 5.91 1.49
N LEU A 40 -3.49 5.66 0.79
CA LEU A 40 -3.54 5.68 -0.69
C LEU A 40 -3.34 7.09 -1.26
N GLN A 41 -3.79 8.14 -0.58
CA GLN A 41 -3.49 9.52 -0.98
C GLN A 41 -1.99 9.80 -0.90
N TRP A 42 -1.32 9.39 0.18
CA TRP A 42 0.13 9.50 0.31
C TRP A 42 0.87 8.69 -0.75
N MET A 43 0.42 7.47 -1.07
CA MET A 43 1.01 6.68 -2.16
C MET A 43 0.91 7.40 -3.51
N ASN A 44 -0.22 8.01 -3.84
CA ASN A 44 -0.38 8.80 -5.05
C ASN A 44 0.56 10.02 -5.10
N GLN A 45 0.82 10.67 -3.96
CA GLN A 45 1.78 11.77 -3.89
C GLN A 45 3.21 11.29 -4.14
N LEU A 46 3.60 10.16 -3.52
CA LEU A 46 4.91 9.55 -3.73
C LEU A 46 5.09 9.07 -5.17
N ASP A 47 4.05 8.52 -5.79
CA ASP A 47 4.10 8.12 -7.20
C ASP A 47 4.33 9.30 -8.14
N LYS A 48 3.69 10.44 -7.89
CA LYS A 48 3.91 11.65 -8.68
C LYS A 48 5.35 12.14 -8.60
N GLU A 49 5.97 12.07 -7.42
CA GLU A 49 7.33 12.56 -7.14
C GLU A 49 8.43 11.57 -7.60
N TYR A 50 8.25 10.28 -7.34
CA TYR A 50 9.28 9.26 -7.52
C TYR A 50 9.04 8.29 -8.67
N LYS A 51 7.88 8.33 -9.34
CA LYS A 51 7.49 7.40 -10.41
C LYS A 51 7.66 5.94 -9.97
N ILE A 52 7.07 5.60 -8.81
CA ILE A 52 7.12 4.25 -8.23
C ILE A 52 6.27 3.25 -9.00
N THR A 53 5.28 3.73 -9.76
CA THR A 53 4.49 2.93 -10.72
C THR A 53 4.89 3.24 -12.16
N ASP A 54 4.49 2.38 -13.08
CA ASP A 54 4.78 2.50 -14.51
C ASP A 54 3.54 2.16 -15.37
N ASN A 55 3.70 2.10 -16.70
CA ASN A 55 2.57 1.84 -17.61
C ASN A 55 2.06 0.39 -17.56
N GLU A 56 2.86 -0.56 -17.09
CA GLU A 56 2.50 -1.97 -16.95
C GLU A 56 1.82 -2.25 -15.61
N TYR A 57 2.15 -1.49 -14.56
CA TYR A 57 1.55 -1.65 -13.24
C TYR A 57 1.34 -0.30 -12.55
N GLY A 58 0.10 0.20 -12.57
CA GLY A 58 -0.28 1.48 -12.01
C GLY A 58 -0.83 1.42 -10.59
N MET A 59 -1.16 2.59 -10.03
CA MET A 59 -1.84 2.68 -8.73
C MET A 59 -3.24 2.05 -8.77
N GLY A 60 -3.92 2.09 -9.93
CA GLY A 60 -5.22 1.43 -10.11
C GLY A 60 -5.11 -0.08 -9.95
N ASP A 61 -4.16 -0.70 -10.65
CA ASP A 61 -3.86 -2.13 -10.57
C ASP A 61 -3.51 -2.55 -9.13
N PHE A 62 -2.72 -1.72 -8.44
CA PHE A 62 -2.40 -1.95 -7.04
C PHE A 62 -3.63 -1.95 -6.12
N ILE A 63 -4.55 -0.99 -6.30
CA ILE A 63 -5.76 -0.87 -5.49
C ILE A 63 -6.70 -2.05 -5.74
N ASP A 64 -6.90 -2.45 -7.00
CA ASP A 64 -7.69 -3.62 -7.34
C ASP A 64 -7.09 -4.89 -6.74
N GLU A 65 -5.78 -5.08 -6.86
CA GLU A 65 -5.09 -6.25 -6.31
C GLU A 65 -5.12 -6.29 -4.77
N LEU A 66 -5.13 -5.13 -4.09
CA LEU A 66 -5.37 -5.04 -2.65
C LEU A 66 -6.77 -5.55 -2.27
N LYS A 67 -7.81 -5.22 -3.06
CA LYS A 67 -9.18 -5.71 -2.84
C LYS A 67 -9.26 -7.22 -3.11
N GLU A 68 -8.72 -7.68 -4.24
CA GLU A 68 -8.72 -9.11 -4.60
C GLU A 68 -8.00 -9.99 -3.58
N LYS A 69 -6.86 -9.53 -3.05
CA LYS A 69 -6.15 -10.24 -1.98
C LYS A 69 -6.74 -10.01 -0.60
N GLY A 70 -7.81 -9.22 -0.46
CA GLY A 70 -8.52 -8.98 0.79
C GLY A 70 -7.72 -8.18 1.81
N TYR A 71 -6.87 -7.25 1.37
CA TYR A 71 -6.23 -6.25 2.23
C TYR A 71 -7.10 -4.99 2.39
N LEU A 72 -7.91 -4.68 1.37
CA LEU A 72 -8.91 -3.63 1.36
C LEU A 72 -10.30 -4.22 1.14
N GLU A 73 -11.29 -3.56 1.73
CA GLU A 73 -12.70 -3.75 1.45
C GLU A 73 -13.29 -2.41 1.04
N GLU A 74 -14.16 -2.41 0.04
CA GLU A 74 -14.88 -1.23 -0.41
C GLU A 74 -16.31 -1.31 0.08
N ASN A 75 -16.79 -0.25 0.74
CA ASN A 75 -18.17 -0.15 1.13
C ASN A 75 -19.05 0.01 -0.12
N PRO A 76 -19.98 -0.92 -0.42
CA PRO A 76 -20.78 -0.88 -1.65
C PRO A 76 -21.78 0.28 -1.69
N VAL A 77 -22.03 0.95 -0.56
CA VAL A 77 -22.98 2.07 -0.45
C VAL A 77 -22.28 3.43 -0.56
N SER A 78 -21.12 3.58 0.07
CA SER A 78 -20.38 4.85 0.10
C SER A 78 -19.16 4.91 -0.82
N GLY A 79 -18.69 3.76 -1.32
CA GLY A 79 -17.40 3.66 -2.03
C GLY A 79 -16.19 3.88 -1.13
N ASP A 80 -16.37 3.88 0.20
CA ASP A 80 -15.30 4.09 1.15
C ASP A 80 -14.38 2.85 1.24
N LEU A 81 -13.08 3.07 1.19
CA LEU A 81 -12.07 2.02 1.31
C LEU A 81 -11.67 1.86 2.78
N SER A 82 -11.79 0.64 3.29
CA SER A 82 -11.44 0.28 4.66
C SER A 82 -10.44 -0.87 4.67
N VAL A 83 -9.51 -0.85 5.63
CA VAL A 83 -8.53 -1.94 5.79
C VAL A 83 -9.12 -3.14 6.49
N THR A 84 -8.80 -4.34 6.01
CA THR A 84 -9.29 -5.59 6.59
C THR A 84 -8.43 -6.04 7.77
N GLU A 85 -8.95 -7.02 8.53
CA GLU A 85 -8.19 -7.69 9.58
C GLU A 85 -6.89 -8.33 9.05
N LYS A 86 -6.84 -8.71 7.76
CA LYS A 86 -5.64 -9.25 7.11
C LYS A 86 -4.52 -8.20 7.05
N ALA A 87 -4.84 -6.96 6.65
CA ALA A 87 -3.85 -5.88 6.65
C ALA A 87 -3.33 -5.60 8.06
N GLY A 88 -4.22 -5.57 9.06
CA GLY A 88 -3.86 -5.42 10.47
C GLY A 88 -2.96 -6.54 11.00
N GLN A 89 -3.18 -7.80 10.58
CA GLN A 89 -2.33 -8.93 10.96
C GLN A 89 -0.90 -8.84 10.40
N VAL A 90 -0.73 -8.29 9.19
CA VAL A 90 0.61 -8.12 8.60
C VAL A 90 1.42 -7.06 9.36
N ILE A 91 0.76 -5.99 9.83
CA ILE A 91 1.43 -4.92 10.60
C ILE A 91 1.90 -5.41 11.97
N ARG A 92 1.20 -6.37 12.58
CA ARG A 92 1.46 -6.85 13.94
C ARG A 92 2.56 -7.92 14.02
N LYS A 93 3.04 -8.45 12.88
CA LYS A 93 4.10 -9.47 12.82
C LYS A 93 5.48 -8.84 12.66
#